data_AF-A0A7A6MQX6-F1
#
_entry.id   AF-A0A7A6MQX6-F1
#
_cell.length_a   1.000
_cell.length_b   1.000
_cell.length_c   1.000
_cell.angle_alpha   90.00
_cell.angle_beta   90.00
_cell.angle_gamma   90.00
#
_symmetry.space_group_name_H-M   'P 1'
#
loop_
_entity.id
_entity.type
_entity.pdbx_description
1 polymer ?
#
loop_
_entity_poly.entity_id
_entity_poly.type
_entity_poly.pdbx_seq_one_letter_code
_entity_poly.pdbx_strand_id
1 'polypeptide(L)'
;FIWLISWIISYKDDPRDHSGMTEEELEGVPIFEKKDLKVKAEPTPWRALIKRMGPTMGVYFCYGWTSWLFFTWLPTFFMHGRGMDLKSSALFTAGVFLSGVVGNTVGGVISDKVLKMTGNLVAARRNVILFSFISVLFLLVPVINTDSLLIMTICLSVAFFCLELTIGPIWAVPMDITPKYVGIASGLMNAGSAVAGIISPIVFGIIIDKTGNWSLPFYGSVALLIIGIFLTFFMRPDKSL
;
A
#
# COMPACT_ATOMS: atom_id res chain seq x y z
N PHE A 1 -24.04 -6.30 11.86
CA PHE A 1 -24.05 -7.02 13.16
C PHE A 1 -23.61 -8.48 13.06
N ILE A 2 -23.99 -9.25 12.03
CA ILE A 2 -23.53 -10.64 11.84
C ILE A 2 -22.00 -10.76 11.83
N TRP A 3 -21.31 -9.86 11.14
CA TRP A 3 -19.83 -9.79 11.15
C TRP A 3 -19.25 -9.56 12.55
N LEU A 4 -19.88 -8.71 13.37
CA LEU A 4 -19.40 -8.38 14.71
C LEU A 4 -19.57 -9.56 15.67
N ILE A 5 -20.69 -10.28 15.56
CA ILE A 5 -20.92 -11.52 16.32
C ILE A 5 -19.93 -12.60 15.88
N SER A 6 -19.71 -12.77 14.58
CA SER A 6 -18.72 -13.71 14.05
C SER A 6 -17.31 -13.36 14.52
N TRP A 7 -16.96 -12.07 14.55
CA TRP A 7 -15.65 -11.59 15.02
C TRP A 7 -15.46 -11.87 16.50
N ILE A 8 -16.45 -11.61 17.36
CA ILE A 8 -16.38 -11.89 18.81
C ILE A 8 -16.21 -13.39 19.10
N ILE A 9 -16.83 -14.25 18.29
CA ILE A 9 -16.75 -15.71 18.48
C ILE A 9 -15.41 -16.26 17.97
N SER A 10 -14.91 -15.74 16.85
CA SER A 10 -13.70 -16.26 16.20
C SER A 10 -12.39 -15.61 16.70
N TYR A 11 -12.41 -14.35 17.13
CA TYR A 11 -11.20 -13.61 17.50
C TYR A 11 -10.85 -13.81 18.98
N LYS A 12 -9.64 -14.30 19.24
CA LYS A 12 -9.05 -14.39 20.58
C LYS A 12 -7.60 -13.92 20.54
N ASP A 13 -7.19 -13.14 21.53
CA ASP A 13 -5.85 -12.52 21.59
C ASP A 13 -4.74 -13.55 21.79
N ASP A 14 -5.04 -14.67 22.45
CA ASP A 14 -4.14 -15.81 22.56
C ASP A 14 -4.63 -16.94 21.65
N PRO A 15 -3.82 -17.39 20.67
CA PRO A 15 -4.15 -18.55 19.84
C PRO A 15 -4.51 -19.79 20.67
N ARG A 16 -3.95 -19.94 21.88
CA ARG A 16 -4.24 -21.05 22.81
C ARG A 16 -5.64 -21.03 23.41
N ASP A 17 -6.27 -19.87 23.44
CA ASP A 17 -7.64 -19.74 23.94
C ASP A 17 -8.66 -20.21 22.88
N HIS A 18 -8.25 -20.49 21.63
CA HIS A 18 -9.17 -20.90 20.56
C HIS A 18 -9.54 -22.39 20.64
N SER A 19 -10.83 -22.70 20.67
CA SER A 19 -11.36 -24.07 20.87
C SER A 19 -11.14 -25.02 19.69
N GLY A 20 -10.57 -24.53 18.58
CA GLY A 20 -10.32 -25.31 17.36
C GLY A 20 -8.85 -25.49 17.01
N MET A 21 -7.90 -25.11 17.89
CA MET A 21 -6.47 -25.32 17.63
C MET A 21 -6.05 -26.75 17.93
N THR A 22 -5.28 -27.33 17.01
CA THR A 22 -4.72 -28.68 17.11
C THR A 22 -3.37 -28.62 17.85
N GLU A 23 -3.00 -29.65 18.62
CA GLU A 23 -1.71 -29.69 19.37
C GLU A 23 -0.48 -29.46 18.46
N GLU A 24 -0.52 -29.92 17.20
CA GLU A 24 0.53 -29.67 16.21
C GLU A 24 0.67 -28.19 15.80
N GLU A 25 -0.42 -27.42 15.79
CA GLU A 25 -0.39 -25.98 15.48
C GLU A 25 0.14 -25.17 16.67
N LEU A 26 0.05 -25.72 17.88
CA LEU A 26 0.50 -25.10 19.13
C LEU A 26 2.01 -25.26 19.38
N GLU A 27 2.65 -26.29 18.83
CA GLU A 27 4.10 -26.53 18.97
C GLU A 27 4.98 -25.45 18.32
N GLY A 28 4.46 -24.73 17.31
CA GLY A 28 5.18 -23.68 16.59
C GLY A 28 4.95 -22.25 17.11
N VAL A 29 4.03 -22.05 18.05
CA VAL A 29 3.63 -20.72 18.51
C VAL A 29 4.46 -20.30 19.72
N PRO A 30 5.25 -19.20 19.65
CA PRO A 30 5.98 -18.70 20.79
C PRO A 30 5.03 -18.43 21.97
N ILE A 31 5.41 -18.90 23.16
CA ILE A 31 4.66 -18.69 24.40
C ILE A 31 4.72 -17.19 24.72
N PHE A 32 3.66 -16.46 24.42
CA PHE A 32 3.48 -15.10 24.93
C PHE A 32 2.88 -15.20 26.33
N GLU A 33 3.70 -15.08 27.38
CA GLU A 33 3.14 -15.00 28.72
C GLU A 33 2.33 -13.71 28.85
N LYS A 34 1.08 -13.77 29.36
CA LYS A 34 0.28 -12.58 29.70
C LYS A 34 1.00 -11.58 30.61
N LYS A 35 2.11 -11.98 31.23
CA LYS A 35 3.04 -11.14 32.00
C LYS A 35 3.79 -10.12 31.12
N ASP A 36 4.04 -10.43 29.85
CA ASP A 36 4.69 -9.55 28.87
C ASP A 36 3.77 -8.43 28.37
N LEU A 37 2.45 -8.56 28.52
CA LEU A 37 1.48 -7.49 28.24
C LEU A 37 1.49 -6.38 29.31
N LYS A 38 2.09 -6.65 30.48
CA LYS A 38 2.29 -5.66 31.56
C LYS A 38 3.68 -5.03 31.55
N VAL A 39 4.41 -5.10 30.42
CA VAL A 39 5.58 -4.24 30.23
C VAL A 39 5.07 -2.80 30.27
N LYS A 40 5.41 -2.06 31.34
CA LYS A 40 5.23 -0.61 31.39
C LYS A 40 5.72 -0.07 30.05
N ALA A 41 4.84 0.57 29.27
CA ALA A 41 5.23 1.16 28.00
C ALA A 41 6.41 2.09 28.26
N GLU A 42 7.63 1.62 27.94
CA GLU A 42 8.81 2.47 28.01
C GLU A 42 8.52 3.69 27.14
N PRO A 43 8.86 4.90 27.61
CA PRO A 43 8.51 6.13 26.90
C PRO A 43 8.95 6.02 25.45
N THR A 44 7.98 6.13 24.55
CA THR A 44 8.17 5.88 23.14
C THR A 44 9.22 6.84 22.58
N PRO A 45 10.27 6.33 21.92
CA PRO A 45 11.35 7.18 21.42
C PRO A 45 10.92 7.89 20.13
N TRP A 46 9.98 8.83 20.24
CA TRP A 46 9.33 9.53 19.12
C TRP A 46 10.31 10.04 18.07
N ARG A 47 11.42 10.68 18.49
CA ARG A 47 12.40 11.23 17.56
C ARG A 47 13.16 10.16 16.78
N ALA A 48 13.50 9.04 17.42
CA ALA A 48 14.18 7.93 16.77
C ALA A 48 13.23 7.17 15.85
N LEU A 49 11.98 6.98 16.29
CA LEU A 49 10.93 6.29 15.54
C LEU A 49 10.52 7.09 14.30
N ILE A 50 10.26 8.39 14.42
CA ILE A 50 9.96 9.27 13.27
C ILE A 50 11.15 9.33 12.31
N LYS A 51 12.39 9.45 12.79
CA LYS A 51 13.57 9.49 11.92
C LYS A 51 13.78 8.18 11.16
N ARG A 52 13.43 7.05 11.75
CA ARG A 52 13.54 5.72 11.13
C ARG A 52 12.37 5.39 10.21
N MET A 53 11.16 5.75 10.60
CA MET A 53 9.93 5.53 9.82
C MET A 53 9.72 6.59 8.74
N GLY A 54 10.39 7.75 8.82
CA GLY A 54 10.23 8.87 7.88
C GLY A 54 10.31 8.46 6.40
N PRO A 55 11.31 7.68 5.96
CA PRO A 55 11.37 7.16 4.59
C PRO A 55 10.15 6.30 4.24
N THR A 56 9.76 5.36 5.11
CA THR A 56 8.59 4.50 4.93
C THR A 56 7.28 5.29 4.87
N MET A 57 7.13 6.32 5.72
CA MET A 57 5.99 7.25 5.69
C MET A 57 5.92 8.00 4.36
N GLY A 58 7.07 8.46 3.84
CA GLY A 58 7.14 9.16 2.57
C GLY A 58 6.81 8.25 1.38
N VAL A 59 7.29 7.00 1.39
CA VAL A 59 6.92 5.99 0.38
C VAL A 59 5.42 5.67 0.45
N TYR A 60 4.87 5.49 1.65
CA TYR A 60 3.44 5.22 1.84
C TYR A 60 2.55 6.44 1.53
N PHE A 61 3.08 7.66 1.69
CA PHE A 61 2.47 8.90 1.21
C PHE A 61 2.39 8.91 -0.33
N CYS A 62 3.50 8.61 -1.02
CA CYS A 62 3.51 8.56 -2.49
C CYS A 62 2.60 7.45 -3.04
N TYR A 63 2.59 6.30 -2.36
CA TYR A 63 1.66 5.22 -2.61
C TYR A 63 0.21 5.71 -2.46
N GLY A 64 -0.14 6.24 -1.29
CA GLY A 64 -1.49 6.72 -0.97
C GLY A 64 -1.96 7.77 -1.97
N TRP A 65 -1.10 8.73 -2.31
CA TRP A 65 -1.38 9.74 -3.33
C TRP A 65 -1.77 9.11 -4.67
N THR A 66 -0.99 8.12 -5.12
CA THR A 66 -1.21 7.45 -6.40
C THR A 66 -2.48 6.60 -6.33
N SER A 67 -2.69 5.82 -5.27
CA SER A 67 -3.89 5.01 -5.09
C SER A 67 -5.15 5.86 -5.07
N TRP A 68 -5.16 6.99 -4.35
CA TRP A 68 -6.29 7.91 -4.33
C TRP A 68 -6.56 8.54 -5.70
N LEU A 69 -5.52 8.85 -6.49
CA LEU A 69 -5.70 9.24 -7.88
C LEU A 69 -6.42 8.15 -8.68
N PHE A 70 -6.00 6.89 -8.56
CA PHE A 70 -6.68 5.77 -9.23
C PHE A 70 -8.13 5.61 -8.73
N PHE A 71 -8.44 5.84 -7.46
CA PHE A 71 -9.82 5.73 -6.97
C PHE A 71 -10.73 6.85 -7.45
N THR A 72 -10.27 8.10 -7.36
CA THR A 72 -11.11 9.27 -7.65
C THR A 72 -11.16 9.60 -9.13
N TRP A 73 -10.04 9.42 -9.85
CA TRP A 73 -9.89 9.96 -11.20
C TRP A 73 -10.21 8.94 -12.29
N LEU A 74 -9.99 7.64 -12.03
CA LEU A 74 -10.28 6.58 -13.00
C LEU A 74 -11.76 6.57 -13.44
N PRO A 75 -12.76 6.70 -12.54
CA PRO A 75 -14.17 6.76 -12.95
C PRO A 75 -14.48 8.00 -13.78
N THR A 76 -14.00 9.17 -13.35
CA THR A 76 -14.22 10.46 -14.01
C THR A 76 -13.57 10.52 -15.39
N PHE A 77 -12.39 9.92 -15.55
CA PHE A 77 -11.68 9.85 -16.82
C PHE A 77 -12.40 9.00 -17.87
N PHE A 78 -12.90 7.83 -17.47
CA PHE A 78 -13.70 6.99 -18.37
C PHE A 78 -15.02 7.66 -18.75
N MET A 79 -15.66 8.36 -17.81
CA MET A 79 -16.91 9.08 -18.06
C MET A 79 -16.74 10.35 -18.92
N HIS A 80 -15.91 11.31 -18.47
CA HIS A 80 -15.81 12.63 -19.09
C HIS A 80 -14.76 12.72 -20.19
N GLY A 81 -13.65 11.99 -20.09
CA GLY A 81 -12.56 12.06 -21.06
C GLY A 81 -12.86 11.37 -22.39
N ARG A 82 -13.74 10.36 -22.39
CA ARG A 82 -14.02 9.51 -23.57
C ARG A 82 -15.51 9.29 -23.86
N GLY A 83 -16.41 9.93 -23.10
CA GLY A 83 -17.86 9.93 -23.39
C GLY A 83 -18.54 8.56 -23.27
N MET A 84 -17.97 7.65 -22.48
CA MET A 84 -18.57 6.33 -22.29
C MET A 84 -19.81 6.39 -21.40
N ASP A 85 -20.79 5.56 -21.73
CA ASP A 85 -21.97 5.36 -20.91
C ASP A 85 -21.58 4.90 -19.49
N LEU A 86 -22.31 5.35 -18.49
CA LEU A 86 -21.99 5.16 -17.06
C LEU A 86 -21.78 3.68 -16.72
N LYS A 87 -22.56 2.79 -17.36
CA LYS A 87 -22.49 1.33 -17.15
C LYS A 87 -21.16 0.73 -17.62
N SER A 88 -20.68 1.10 -18.80
CA SER A 88 -19.43 0.57 -19.35
C SER A 88 -18.23 1.09 -18.55
N SER A 89 -18.24 2.37 -18.19
CA SER A 89 -17.20 2.98 -17.34
C SER A 89 -17.09 2.29 -15.97
N ALA A 90 -18.23 1.97 -15.35
CA ALA A 90 -18.26 1.23 -14.10
C ALA A 90 -17.70 -0.20 -14.24
N LEU A 91 -18.03 -0.89 -15.33
CA LEU A 91 -17.53 -2.25 -15.59
C LEU A 91 -16.02 -2.29 -15.78
N PHE A 92 -15.46 -1.34 -16.55
CA PHE A 92 -14.00 -1.24 -16.72
C PHE A 92 -13.28 -0.86 -15.43
N THR A 93 -13.84 0.08 -14.66
CA THR A 93 -13.32 0.48 -13.34
C THR A 93 -13.33 -0.70 -12.37
N ALA A 94 -14.40 -1.50 -12.35
CA ALA A 94 -14.48 -2.70 -11.55
C ALA A 94 -13.41 -3.74 -11.95
N GLY A 95 -13.14 -3.90 -13.25
CA GLY A 95 -12.06 -4.75 -13.76
C GLY A 95 -10.67 -4.30 -13.27
N VAL A 96 -10.40 -3.00 -13.29
CA VAL A 96 -9.15 -2.42 -12.76
C VAL A 96 -9.04 -2.71 -11.26
N PHE A 97 -10.09 -2.46 -10.47
CA PHE A 97 -10.05 -2.75 -9.04
C PHE A 97 -9.91 -4.23 -8.72
N LEU A 98 -10.53 -5.12 -9.50
CA LEU A 98 -10.36 -6.56 -9.37
C LEU A 98 -8.89 -6.95 -9.58
N SER A 99 -8.23 -6.36 -10.58
CA SER A 99 -6.79 -6.58 -10.79
C SER A 99 -5.96 -6.11 -9.60
N GLY A 100 -6.35 -5.02 -8.93
CA GLY A 100 -5.72 -4.58 -7.69
C GLY A 100 -5.84 -5.58 -6.54
N VAL A 101 -7.03 -6.17 -6.35
CA VAL A 101 -7.24 -7.22 -5.32
C VAL A 101 -6.32 -8.42 -5.55
N VAL A 102 -6.19 -8.85 -6.81
CA VAL A 102 -5.28 -9.94 -7.17
C VAL A 102 -3.83 -9.49 -6.95
N GLY A 103 -3.48 -8.26 -7.31
CA GLY A 103 -2.15 -7.66 -7.11
C GLY A 103 -1.73 -7.62 -5.64
N ASN A 104 -2.61 -7.21 -4.75
CA ASN A 104 -2.38 -7.21 -3.31
C ASN A 104 -2.09 -8.63 -2.79
N THR A 105 -2.92 -9.60 -3.18
CA THR A 105 -2.75 -11.00 -2.76
C THR A 105 -1.42 -11.57 -3.26
N VAL A 106 -1.10 -11.35 -4.52
CA VAL A 106 0.14 -11.81 -5.14
C VAL A 106 1.35 -11.09 -4.55
N GLY A 107 1.24 -9.81 -4.21
CA GLY A 107 2.32 -9.04 -3.59
C GLY A 107 2.75 -9.57 -2.23
N GLY A 108 1.79 -9.98 -1.39
CA GLY A 108 2.09 -10.66 -0.13
C GLY A 108 2.85 -11.97 -0.35
N VAL A 109 2.34 -12.83 -1.24
CA VAL A 109 2.96 -14.13 -1.54
C VAL A 109 4.36 -13.98 -2.15
N ILE A 110 4.54 -13.03 -3.07
CA ILE A 110 5.86 -12.75 -3.68
C ILE A 110 6.82 -12.23 -2.62
N SER A 111 6.41 -11.27 -1.79
CA SER A 111 7.22 -10.73 -0.71
C SER A 111 7.72 -11.85 0.22
N ASP A 112 6.81 -12.72 0.66
CA ASP A 112 7.14 -13.83 1.56
C ASP A 112 8.02 -14.88 0.89
N LYS A 113 7.79 -15.17 -0.40
CA LYS A 113 8.61 -16.11 -1.16
C LYS A 113 10.02 -15.57 -1.39
N VAL A 114 10.16 -14.28 -1.72
CA VAL A 114 11.46 -13.61 -1.89
C VAL A 114 12.20 -13.58 -0.55
N LEU A 115 11.49 -13.37 0.56
CA LEU A 115 12.07 -13.45 1.90
C LEU A 115 12.60 -14.86 2.20
N LYS A 116 11.80 -15.91 1.97
CA LYS A 116 12.21 -17.30 2.18
C LYS A 116 13.38 -17.73 1.30
N MET A 117 13.45 -17.23 0.06
CA MET A 117 14.51 -17.58 -0.89
C MET A 117 15.81 -16.80 -0.67
N THR A 118 15.73 -15.51 -0.35
CA THR A 118 16.90 -14.62 -0.32
C THR A 118 17.44 -14.42 1.09
N GLY A 119 16.63 -14.66 2.12
CA GLY A 119 16.98 -14.37 3.52
C GLY A 119 17.26 -12.88 3.80
N ASN A 120 17.03 -12.00 2.83
CA ASN A 120 17.38 -10.58 2.91
C ASN A 120 16.10 -9.73 2.91
N LEU A 121 15.81 -9.13 4.06
CA LEU A 121 14.66 -8.24 4.29
C LEU A 121 14.64 -7.04 3.33
N VAL A 122 15.81 -6.53 2.96
CA VAL A 122 15.94 -5.42 2.01
C VAL A 122 15.52 -5.87 0.62
N ALA A 123 15.95 -7.06 0.18
CA ALA A 123 15.58 -7.58 -1.14
C ALA A 123 14.08 -7.94 -1.21
N ALA A 124 13.53 -8.53 -0.15
CA ALA A 124 12.13 -8.92 -0.10
C ALA A 124 11.17 -7.72 -0.10
N ARG A 125 11.56 -6.61 0.53
CA ARG A 125 10.66 -5.48 0.73
C ARG A 125 10.98 -4.30 -0.16
N ARG A 126 12.22 -3.81 -0.09
CA ARG A 126 12.64 -2.62 -0.85
C ARG A 126 12.62 -2.86 -2.35
N ASN A 127 13.16 -4.00 -2.81
CA ASN A 127 13.26 -4.25 -4.25
C ASN A 127 11.89 -4.54 -4.88
N VAL A 128 10.97 -5.17 -4.15
CA VAL A 128 9.58 -5.39 -4.60
C VAL A 128 8.86 -4.04 -4.74
N ILE A 129 8.96 -3.16 -3.74
CA ILE A 129 8.39 -1.80 -3.79
C ILE A 129 8.99 -1.00 -4.97
N LEU A 130 10.31 -1.05 -5.16
CA LEU A 130 10.98 -0.38 -6.28
C LEU A 130 10.49 -0.89 -7.64
N PHE A 131 10.40 -2.22 -7.80
CA PHE A 131 9.92 -2.84 -9.03
C PHE A 131 8.48 -2.43 -9.34
N SER A 132 7.63 -2.41 -8.32
CA SER A 132 6.23 -1.95 -8.42
C SER A 132 6.14 -0.50 -8.90
N PHE A 133 6.85 0.43 -8.25
CA PHE A 133 6.79 1.85 -8.63
C PHE A 133 7.38 2.12 -10.02
N ILE A 134 8.47 1.45 -10.38
CA ILE A 134 9.05 1.56 -11.73
C ILE A 134 8.06 1.03 -12.78
N SER A 135 7.43 -0.12 -12.51
CA SER A 135 6.43 -0.70 -13.42
C SER A 135 5.24 0.24 -13.63
N VAL A 136 4.73 0.86 -12.56
CA VAL A 136 3.65 1.87 -12.66
C VAL A 136 4.09 3.07 -13.49
N LEU A 137 5.32 3.57 -13.28
CA LEU A 137 5.87 4.69 -14.04
C LEU A 137 5.90 4.39 -15.55
N PHE A 138 6.40 3.22 -15.94
CA PHE A 138 6.46 2.79 -17.33
C PHE A 138 5.07 2.58 -17.95
N LEU A 139 4.11 2.07 -17.17
CA LEU A 139 2.75 1.81 -17.65
C LEU A 139 1.89 3.08 -17.76
N LEU A 140 2.24 4.17 -17.06
CA LEU A 140 1.57 5.46 -17.18
C LEU A 140 1.96 6.23 -18.46
N VAL A 141 3.16 6.01 -19.02
CA VAL A 141 3.61 6.66 -20.26
C VAL A 141 2.71 6.35 -21.49
N PRO A 142 2.36 5.09 -21.79
CA PRO A 142 1.49 4.79 -22.92
C PRO A 142 0.03 5.22 -22.69
N VAL A 143 -0.43 5.35 -21.44
CA VAL A 143 -1.78 5.85 -21.10
C VAL A 143 -1.96 7.29 -21.57
N ILE A 144 -0.91 8.11 -21.53
CA ILE A 144 -0.96 9.52 -21.96
C ILE A 144 -0.88 9.66 -23.49
N ASN A 145 -0.25 8.71 -24.18
CA ASN A 145 0.05 8.81 -25.61
C ASN A 145 -0.89 7.98 -26.52
N THR A 146 -1.86 7.25 -25.96
CA THR A 146 -2.68 6.30 -26.72
C THR A 146 -4.17 6.68 -26.72
N ASP A 147 -4.75 6.74 -27.92
CA ASP A 147 -6.20 6.97 -28.09
C ASP A 147 -7.03 5.68 -27.96
N SER A 148 -6.42 4.50 -28.03
CA SER A 148 -7.11 3.22 -27.86
C SER A 148 -7.50 2.94 -26.41
N LEU A 149 -8.82 2.89 -26.17
CA LEU A 149 -9.43 2.62 -24.88
C LEU A 149 -8.99 1.26 -24.29
N LEU A 150 -8.89 0.22 -25.13
CA LEU A 150 -8.58 -1.13 -24.68
C LEU A 150 -7.15 -1.22 -24.15
N ILE A 151 -6.18 -0.63 -24.86
CA ILE A 151 -4.77 -0.60 -24.45
C ILE A 151 -4.63 0.18 -23.14
N MET A 152 -5.32 1.32 -23.04
CA MET A 152 -5.31 2.17 -21.85
C MET A 152 -5.87 1.47 -20.62
N THR A 153 -7.01 0.77 -20.75
CA THR A 153 -7.59 0.02 -19.62
C THR A 153 -6.70 -1.12 -19.18
N ILE A 154 -6.06 -1.84 -20.12
CA ILE A 154 -5.08 -2.89 -19.78
C ILE A 154 -3.88 -2.27 -19.04
N CYS A 155 -3.29 -1.19 -19.56
CA CYS A 155 -2.17 -0.52 -18.90
C CYS A 155 -2.53 -0.02 -17.50
N LEU A 156 -3.72 0.58 -17.32
CA LEU A 156 -4.20 1.03 -16.02
C LEU A 156 -4.47 -0.13 -15.05
N SER A 157 -4.99 -1.25 -15.55
CA SER A 157 -5.21 -2.47 -14.75
C SER A 157 -3.88 -3.05 -14.27
N VAL A 158 -2.92 -3.19 -15.17
CA VAL A 158 -1.58 -3.70 -14.82
C VAL A 158 -0.85 -2.71 -13.91
N ALA A 159 -1.00 -1.40 -14.12
CA ALA A 159 -0.42 -0.38 -13.23
C ALA A 159 -1.02 -0.50 -11.83
N PHE A 160 -2.35 -0.61 -11.71
CA PHE A 160 -3.01 -0.76 -10.42
C PHE A 160 -2.64 -2.08 -9.73
N PHE A 161 -2.53 -3.17 -10.49
CA PHE A 161 -2.00 -4.45 -10.00
C PHE A 161 -0.57 -4.30 -9.42
N CYS A 162 0.34 -3.65 -10.16
CA CYS A 162 1.71 -3.42 -9.72
C CYS A 162 1.76 -2.52 -8.49
N LEU A 163 0.90 -1.50 -8.43
CA LEU A 163 0.77 -0.60 -7.29
C LEU A 163 0.38 -1.41 -6.04
N GLU A 164 -0.71 -2.16 -6.10
CA GLU A 164 -1.25 -2.95 -4.98
C GLU A 164 -0.29 -4.07 -4.51
N LEU A 165 0.59 -4.55 -5.38
CA LEU A 165 1.68 -5.48 -5.03
C LEU A 165 2.60 -4.92 -3.92
N THR A 166 2.64 -3.60 -3.76
CA THR A 166 3.44 -2.87 -2.77
C THR A 166 2.88 -2.99 -1.34
N ILE A 167 1.58 -3.24 -1.17
CA ILE A 167 0.90 -3.23 0.15
C ILE A 167 1.49 -4.27 1.10
N GLY A 168 1.62 -5.52 0.66
CA GLY A 168 2.17 -6.60 1.49
C GLY A 168 3.56 -6.24 2.05
N PRO A 169 4.54 -5.95 1.18
CA PRO A 169 5.88 -5.53 1.59
C PRO A 169 5.89 -4.31 2.52
N ILE A 170 5.12 -3.26 2.22
CA ILE A 170 5.21 -1.99 2.96
C ILE A 170 4.62 -2.11 4.36
N TRP A 171 3.56 -2.91 4.54
CA TRP A 171 2.99 -3.22 5.85
C TRP A 171 3.87 -4.15 6.68
N ALA A 172 4.69 -4.95 6.01
CA ALA A 172 5.67 -5.78 6.69
C ALA A 172 6.81 -4.92 7.29
N VAL A 173 7.22 -3.83 6.64
CA VAL A 173 8.36 -2.98 7.07
C VAL A 173 8.27 -2.50 8.53
N PRO A 174 7.17 -1.88 9.00
CA PRO A 174 7.01 -1.49 10.40
C PRO A 174 7.18 -2.65 11.40
N MET A 175 6.76 -3.86 11.02
CA MET A 175 6.84 -5.05 11.87
C MET A 175 8.29 -5.47 12.12
N ASP A 176 9.18 -5.27 11.15
CA ASP A 176 10.60 -5.63 11.30
C ASP A 176 11.43 -4.53 11.95
N ILE A 177 11.15 -3.26 11.65
CA ILE A 177 11.97 -2.15 12.14
C ILE A 177 11.75 -1.96 13.65
N THR A 178 10.49 -2.06 14.11
CA THR A 178 10.12 -1.83 15.51
C THR A 178 9.07 -2.86 15.98
N PRO A 179 9.44 -4.12 16.23
CA PRO A 179 8.50 -5.14 16.72
C PRO A 179 7.83 -4.74 18.05
N LYS A 180 8.55 -4.03 18.93
CA LYS A 180 8.01 -3.50 20.20
C LYS A 180 7.01 -2.35 20.05
N TYR A 181 7.09 -1.59 18.95
CA TYR A 181 6.26 -0.38 18.74
C TYR A 181 5.49 -0.45 17.42
N VAL A 182 5.19 -1.66 16.94
CA VAL A 182 4.59 -1.91 15.62
C VAL A 182 3.28 -1.15 15.43
N GLY A 183 2.43 -1.06 16.46
CA GLY A 183 1.18 -0.31 16.39
C GLY A 183 1.37 1.18 16.13
N ILE A 184 2.35 1.81 16.79
CA ILE A 184 2.67 3.23 16.61
C ILE A 184 3.34 3.46 15.26
N ALA A 185 4.27 2.58 14.87
CA ALA A 185 4.98 2.67 13.61
C ALA A 185 4.03 2.51 12.41
N SER A 186 3.13 1.53 12.45
CA SER A 186 2.09 1.33 11.43
C SER A 186 1.08 2.47 11.41
N GLY A 187 0.70 3.01 12.58
CA GLY A 187 -0.16 4.19 12.67
C GLY A 187 0.49 5.43 12.04
N LEU A 188 1.78 5.65 12.29
CA LEU A 188 2.54 6.77 11.74
C LEU A 188 2.72 6.63 10.22
N MET A 189 2.98 5.42 9.74
CA MET A 189 2.98 5.11 8.30
C MET A 189 1.61 5.43 7.69
N ASN A 190 0.52 4.95 8.29
CA ASN A 190 -0.83 5.15 7.78
C ASN A 190 -1.25 6.63 7.80
N ALA A 191 -0.84 7.40 8.82
CA ALA A 191 -1.04 8.84 8.86
C ALA A 191 -0.45 9.54 7.62
N GLY A 192 0.70 9.06 7.11
CA GLY A 192 1.26 9.54 5.84
C GLY A 192 0.31 9.37 4.66
N SER A 193 -0.30 8.19 4.50
CA SER A 193 -1.28 7.96 3.42
C SER A 193 -2.58 8.74 3.64
N ALA A 194 -3.06 8.87 4.87
CA ALA A 194 -4.24 9.68 5.16
C ALA A 194 -4.03 11.16 4.78
N VAL A 195 -2.87 11.72 5.09
CA VAL A 195 -2.51 13.09 4.66
C VAL A 195 -2.42 13.18 3.14
N ALA A 196 -1.85 12.18 2.46
CA ALA A 196 -1.84 12.14 1.00
C ALA A 196 -3.26 12.09 0.39
N GLY A 197 -4.17 11.32 0.99
CA GLY A 197 -5.57 11.23 0.57
C GLY A 197 -6.36 12.53 0.78
N ILE A 198 -5.98 13.35 1.75
CA ILE A 198 -6.59 14.67 1.98
C ILE A 198 -6.01 15.71 1.00
N ILE A 199 -4.69 15.72 0.82
CA ILE A 199 -4.01 16.75 0.00
C ILE A 199 -4.22 16.48 -1.49
N SER A 200 -4.25 15.21 -1.93
CA SER A 200 -4.31 14.87 -3.35
C SER A 200 -5.51 15.48 -4.08
N PRO A 201 -6.77 15.36 -3.61
CA PRO A 201 -7.91 15.90 -4.35
C PRO A 201 -7.93 17.43 -4.33
N ILE A 202 -7.43 18.06 -3.26
CA ILE A 202 -7.33 19.52 -3.13
C ILE A 202 -6.34 20.07 -4.17
N VAL A 203 -5.13 19.49 -4.24
CA VAL A 203 -4.11 19.91 -5.20
C VAL A 203 -4.58 19.66 -6.62
N PHE A 204 -5.21 18.52 -6.89
CA PHE A 204 -5.76 18.23 -8.21
C PHE A 204 -6.90 19.17 -8.60
N GLY A 205 -7.83 19.46 -7.68
CA GLY A 205 -8.91 20.42 -7.91
C GLY A 205 -8.37 21.80 -8.29
N ILE A 206 -7.39 22.32 -7.54
CA ILE A 206 -6.77 23.62 -7.83
C ILE A 206 -6.04 23.61 -9.19
N ILE A 207 -5.34 22.53 -9.52
CA ILE A 207 -4.61 22.41 -10.80
C ILE A 207 -5.59 22.39 -11.97
N ILE A 208 -6.68 21.63 -11.85
CA ILE A 208 -7.70 21.53 -12.91
C ILE A 208 -8.43 22.87 -13.06
N ASP A 209 -8.83 23.51 -11.95
CA ASP A 209 -9.52 24.80 -11.97
C ASP A 209 -8.67 25.91 -12.59
N LYS A 210 -7.35 25.93 -12.33
CA LYS A 210 -6.46 26.96 -12.87
C LYS A 210 -6.00 26.71 -14.29
N THR A 211 -5.81 25.45 -14.68
CA THR A 211 -5.14 25.11 -15.94
C THR A 211 -6.10 24.60 -17.00
N GLY A 212 -7.30 24.12 -16.60
CA GLY A 212 -8.25 23.44 -17.48
C GLY A 212 -7.71 22.14 -18.10
N ASN A 213 -6.49 21.72 -17.75
CA ASN A 213 -5.78 20.64 -18.38
C ASN A 213 -5.70 19.42 -17.46
N TRP A 214 -6.35 18.34 -17.89
CA TRP A 214 -6.47 17.07 -17.18
C TRP A 214 -5.17 16.26 -17.18
N SER A 215 -4.18 16.61 -18.01
CA SER A 215 -2.89 15.91 -18.09
C SER A 215 -1.87 16.37 -17.04
N LEU A 216 -1.97 17.60 -16.52
CA LEU A 216 -1.04 18.14 -15.52
C LEU A 216 -1.01 17.32 -14.21
N PRO A 217 -2.17 16.89 -13.67
CA PRO A 217 -2.27 15.94 -12.56
C PRO A 217 -1.43 14.67 -12.73
N PHE A 218 -1.40 14.11 -13.95
CA PHE A 218 -0.66 12.88 -14.25
C PHE A 218 0.84 13.08 -14.15
N TYR A 219 1.35 14.18 -14.71
CA TYR A 219 2.76 14.53 -14.57
C TYR A 219 3.16 14.76 -13.11
N GLY A 220 2.27 15.34 -12.30
CA GLY A 220 2.49 15.49 -10.85
C GLY A 220 2.62 14.15 -10.13
N SER A 221 1.77 13.18 -10.47
CA SER A 221 1.82 11.82 -9.90
C SER A 221 3.04 11.04 -10.36
N VAL A 222 3.45 11.18 -11.62
CA VAL A 222 4.72 10.63 -12.15
C VAL A 222 5.91 11.21 -11.37
N ALA A 223 5.93 12.51 -11.11
CA ALA A 223 6.98 13.14 -10.29
C ALA A 223 7.00 12.62 -8.85
N LEU A 224 5.82 12.45 -8.24
CA LEU A 224 5.69 11.87 -6.89
C LEU A 224 6.12 10.41 -6.83
N LEU A 225 5.83 9.60 -7.85
CA LEU A 225 6.32 8.23 -7.95
C LEU A 225 7.86 8.18 -8.03
N ILE A 226 8.49 9.10 -8.76
CA ILE A 226 9.95 9.21 -8.82
C ILE A 226 10.53 9.58 -7.45
N ILE A 227 9.90 10.51 -6.74
CA ILE A 227 10.27 10.85 -5.35
C ILE A 227 10.10 9.63 -4.44
N GLY A 228 9.00 8.87 -4.59
CA GLY A 228 8.75 7.63 -3.88
C GLY A 228 9.83 6.58 -4.14
N ILE A 229 10.25 6.38 -5.39
CA ILE A 229 11.36 5.50 -5.78
C ILE A 229 12.65 5.92 -5.07
N PHE A 230 12.96 7.22 -5.07
CA PHE A 230 14.14 7.75 -4.40
C PHE A 230 14.09 7.50 -2.88
N LEU A 231 12.95 7.77 -2.24
CA LEU A 231 12.74 7.53 -0.81
C LEU A 231 12.83 6.04 -0.43
N THR A 232 12.41 5.14 -1.33
CA THR A 232 12.55 3.70 -1.12
C THR A 232 14.02 3.28 -1.02
N PHE A 233 14.96 3.95 -1.70
CA PHE A 233 16.41 3.68 -1.50
C PHE A 233 16.90 4.04 -0.09
N PHE A 234 16.26 5.00 0.58
CA PHE A 234 16.56 5.37 1.97
C PHE A 234 15.86 4.46 2.99
N MET A 235 14.89 3.64 2.57
CA MET A 235 14.33 2.61 3.42
C MET A 235 15.39 1.55 3.71
N ARG A 236 15.78 1.46 4.98
CA ARG A 236 16.73 0.48 5.52
C ARG A 236 16.02 -0.46 6.49
N PRO A 237 15.27 -1.46 5.98
CA PRO A 237 14.63 -2.47 6.82
C PRO A 237 15.64 -3.43 7.46
N ASP A 238 16.93 -3.36 7.11
CA ASP A 238 18.04 -4.17 7.62
C ASP A 238 18.47 -3.83 9.06
N LYS A 239 18.03 -2.71 9.63
CA LYS A 239 18.44 -2.29 10.97
C LYS A 239 17.22 -2.10 11.86
N SER A 240 17.00 -3.05 12.77
CA SER A 240 16.08 -2.88 13.89
C SER A 240 16.53 -1.71 14.78
N LEU A 241 15.55 -1.08 15.43
CA LEU A 241 15.80 -0.06 16.46
C LEU A 241 16.30 -0.68 17.77
#